data_AF-A0A524LC28-F1
#
_entry.id   AF-A0A524LC28-F1
#
_cell.length_a   1.000
_cell.length_b   1.000
_cell.length_c   1.000
_cell.angle_alpha   90.00
_cell.angle_beta   90.00
_cell.angle_gamma   90.00
#
_symmetry.space_group_name_H-M   'P 1'
#
loop_
_entity.id
_entity.type
_entity.pdbx_description
1 polymer ?
#
loop_
_entity_poly.entity_id
_entity_poly.type
_entity_poly.pdbx_seq_one_letter_code
_entity_poly.pdbx_strand_id
1 'polypeptide(L)'
;MQEVGAGKSAAELLGVFEIPSRGRGRLVATAVELFYRHGFNAVGIDRVIADAGVTKTTFYKHFKSKTELMVAAVELRDAWEQEAWQGAAQKLAGDAPALSCSRCSTSSMSGSTTPS
;
A
#
# COMPACT_ATOMS: atom_id res chain seq x y z
N MET A 1 -25.49 14.70 26.52
CA MET A 1 -24.03 14.54 26.33
C MET A 1 -23.86 13.41 25.35
N GLN A 2 -23.60 13.74 24.08
CA GLN A 2 -23.56 12.74 23.02
C GLN A 2 -22.17 12.10 23.02
N GLU A 3 -22.16 10.80 23.34
CA GLU A 3 -21.01 9.90 23.28
C GLU A 3 -20.29 10.07 21.94
N VAL A 4 -19.03 10.50 21.98
CA VAL A 4 -18.12 10.49 20.82
C VAL A 4 -17.82 9.03 20.48
N GLY A 5 -18.70 8.44 19.66
CA GLY A 5 -18.50 7.12 19.10
C GLY A 5 -17.13 7.03 18.46
N ALA A 6 -16.38 5.98 18.82
CA ALA A 6 -15.12 5.60 18.23
C ALA A 6 -15.30 5.50 16.70
N GLY A 7 -15.01 6.59 16.00
CA GLY A 7 -14.98 6.62 14.55
C GLY A 7 -13.97 5.58 14.10
N LYS A 8 -14.37 4.75 13.13
CA LYS A 8 -13.55 3.71 12.48
C LYS A 8 -12.08 4.14 12.44
N SER A 9 -11.20 3.29 12.96
CA SER A 9 -9.77 3.62 13.00
C SER A 9 -9.28 3.90 11.57
N ALA A 10 -8.23 4.71 11.40
CA ALA A 10 -7.67 4.91 10.06
C ALA A 10 -7.20 3.59 9.45
N ALA A 11 -6.81 2.60 10.28
CA ALA A 11 -6.50 1.26 9.81
C ALA A 11 -7.71 0.56 9.15
N GLU A 12 -8.92 0.74 9.68
CA GLU A 12 -10.17 0.27 9.08
C GLU A 12 -10.59 1.07 7.84
N LEU A 13 -10.34 2.37 7.82
CA LEU A 13 -10.70 3.22 6.68
C LEU A 13 -9.73 3.08 5.49
N LEU A 14 -8.48 2.71 5.75
CA LEU A 14 -7.39 2.74 4.77
C LEU A 14 -6.82 1.35 4.43
N GLY A 15 -7.39 0.28 4.98
CA GLY A 15 -6.96 -1.10 4.69
C GLY A 15 -5.69 -1.54 5.43
N VAL A 16 -4.81 -0.61 5.83
CA VAL A 16 -4.08 -0.43 7.12
C VAL A 16 -3.73 -1.56 8.12
N PHE A 17 -3.95 -2.85 7.87
CA PHE A 17 -4.06 -3.88 8.93
C PHE A 17 -2.78 -4.35 9.65
N GLU A 18 -1.59 -3.90 9.25
CA GLU A 18 -0.33 -4.39 9.81
C GLU A 18 0.57 -3.22 10.22
N ILE A 19 0.27 -2.70 11.42
CA ILE A 19 1.09 -1.67 12.07
C ILE A 19 2.28 -2.37 12.74
N PRO A 20 3.51 -2.18 12.24
CA PRO A 20 4.68 -2.75 12.88
C PRO A 20 4.83 -2.24 14.31
N SER A 21 5.23 -3.15 15.21
CA SER A 21 5.12 -2.94 16.65
C SER A 21 6.17 -1.98 17.23
N ARG A 22 7.26 -1.66 16.53
CA ARG A 22 8.36 -0.81 17.04
C ARG A 22 9.08 0.03 15.97
N GLY A 23 9.76 1.08 16.43
CA GLY A 23 10.75 1.85 15.64
C GLY A 23 10.14 2.70 14.52
N ARG A 24 10.83 2.74 13.36
CA ARG A 24 10.43 3.52 12.18
C ARG A 24 9.01 3.20 11.71
N GLY A 25 8.66 1.91 11.63
CA GLY A 25 7.36 1.52 11.10
C GLY A 25 6.19 2.00 11.96
N ARG A 26 6.33 1.91 13.29
CA ARG A 26 5.32 2.40 14.25
C ARG A 26 5.07 3.90 14.08
N LEU A 27 6.15 4.68 13.89
CA LEU A 27 6.10 6.10 13.60
C LEU A 27 5.33 6.40 12.31
N VAL A 28 5.66 5.71 11.22
CA VAL A 28 5.02 5.92 9.91
C VAL A 28 3.53 5.57 9.96
N ALA A 29 3.18 4.43 10.54
CA ALA A 29 1.77 4.01 10.65
C ALA A 29 0.94 4.98 11.50
N THR A 30 1.48 5.44 12.64
CA THR A 30 0.81 6.44 13.49
C THR A 30 0.65 7.77 12.74
N ALA A 31 1.67 8.17 11.97
CA ALA A 31 1.63 9.37 11.16
C ALA A 31 0.57 9.30 10.07
N VAL A 32 0.43 8.17 9.38
CA VAL A 32 -0.67 7.92 8.42
C VAL A 32 -2.01 8.19 9.10
N GLU A 33 -2.28 7.58 10.25
CA GLU A 33 -3.56 7.77 10.95
C GLU A 33 -3.83 9.24 11.30
N LEU A 34 -2.85 9.90 11.93
CA LEU A 34 -3.02 11.27 12.39
C LEU A 34 -3.17 12.25 11.23
N PHE A 35 -2.35 12.11 10.18
CA PHE A 35 -2.41 12.99 9.02
C PHE A 35 -3.70 12.80 8.22
N TYR A 36 -4.22 11.58 8.11
CA TYR A 36 -5.50 11.33 7.43
C TYR A 36 -6.69 11.88 8.23
N ARG A 37 -6.70 11.71 9.55
CA ARG A 37 -7.83 12.14 10.40
C ARG A 37 -7.88 13.63 10.66
N HIS A 38 -6.71 14.26 10.82
CA HIS A 38 -6.61 15.64 11.28
C HIS A 38 -5.97 16.58 10.25
N GLY A 39 -5.38 16.04 9.19
CA GLY A 39 -4.64 16.81 8.19
C GLY A 39 -3.19 17.06 8.62
N PHE A 40 -2.32 17.28 7.62
CA PHE A 40 -0.89 17.47 7.84
C PHE A 40 -0.58 18.67 8.75
N ASN A 41 -1.20 19.83 8.53
CA ASN A 41 -0.87 21.05 9.26
C ASN A 41 -1.32 21.04 10.73
N ALA A 42 -2.44 20.37 11.04
CA ALA A 42 -2.98 20.32 12.40
C ALA A 42 -2.19 19.38 13.33
N VAL A 43 -1.38 18.46 12.77
CA VAL A 43 -0.61 17.48 13.55
C VAL A 43 0.84 17.94 13.70
N GLY A 44 1.27 18.14 14.93
CA GLY A 44 2.67 18.40 15.28
C GLY A 44 3.49 17.12 15.44
N ILE A 45 4.82 17.22 15.32
CA ILE A 45 5.74 16.08 15.53
C ILE A 45 5.59 15.50 16.94
N ASP A 46 5.44 16.35 17.96
CA ASP A 46 5.29 15.91 19.35
C ASP A 46 4.07 14.99 19.55
N ARG A 47 2.96 15.26 18.86
CA ARG A 47 1.76 14.44 18.92
C ARG A 47 2.00 13.07 18.30
N VAL A 48 2.66 13.02 17.14
CA VAL A 48 3.01 11.74 16.50
C VAL A 48 3.93 10.91 17.40
N ILE A 49 4.90 11.54 18.06
CA ILE A 49 5.82 10.88 18.98
C ILE A 49 5.08 10.31 20.19
N ALA A 50 4.17 11.09 20.78
CA ALA A 50 3.35 10.67 21.92
C ALA A 50 2.46 9.47 21.57
N ASP A 51 1.72 9.55 20.46
CA ASP A 51 0.79 8.50 20.04
C ASP A 51 1.53 7.24 19.55
N ALA A 52 2.71 7.40 18.94
CA ALA A 52 3.54 6.27 18.52
C ALA A 52 4.26 5.59 19.69
N GLY A 53 4.32 6.23 20.86
CA GLY A 53 5.01 5.72 22.05
C GLY A 53 6.53 5.64 21.89
N VAL A 54 7.11 6.57 21.12
CA VAL A 54 8.57 6.63 20.90
C VAL A 54 9.18 7.88 21.54
N THR A 55 10.51 7.95 21.59
CA THR A 55 11.21 9.16 22.09
C THR A 55 11.51 10.14 20.96
N LYS A 56 11.73 11.42 21.30
CA LYS A 56 12.24 12.44 20.35
C LYS A 56 13.54 11.99 19.68
N THR A 57 14.46 11.41 20.45
CA THR A 57 15.72 10.89 19.93
C THR A 57 15.50 9.79 18.89
N THR A 58 14.56 8.87 19.14
CA THR A 58 14.19 7.82 18.19
C THR A 58 13.57 8.41 16.92
N PHE A 59 12.71 9.43 17.05
CA PHE A 59 12.13 10.13 15.90
C PHE A 59 13.22 10.75 15.03
N TYR A 60 14.09 11.58 15.61
CA TYR A 60 15.15 12.27 14.87
C TYR A 60 16.25 11.34 14.33
N LYS A 61 16.36 10.12 14.86
CA LYS A 61 17.20 9.06 14.28
C LYS A 61 16.63 8.51 12.97
N HIS A 62 15.31 8.53 12.80
CA HIS A 62 14.63 7.99 11.62
C HIS A 62 14.21 9.05 10.61
N PHE A 63 13.83 10.25 11.07
CA PHE A 63 13.30 11.33 10.24
C PHE A 63 13.88 12.66 10.68
N LYS A 64 14.40 13.44 9.74
CA LYS A 64 14.94 14.78 9.99
C LYS A 64 13.85 15.84 10.03
N SER A 65 12.69 15.58 9.41
CA SER A 65 11.60 16.55 9.31
C SER A 65 10.22 15.89 9.31
N LYS A 66 9.20 16.71 9.60
CA LYS A 66 7.79 16.32 9.48
C LYS A 66 7.41 15.96 8.04
N THR A 67 7.99 16.64 7.05
CA THR A 67 7.74 16.37 5.63
C THR A 67 8.30 15.02 5.21
N GLU A 68 9.48 14.65 5.70
CA GLU A 68 10.07 13.32 5.44
C GLU A 68 9.22 12.19 6.03
N LEU A 69 8.66 12.40 7.23
CA LEU A 69 7.68 11.49 7.80
C LEU A 69 6.41 11.38 6.93
N MET A 70 5.94 12.48 6.35
CA MET A 70 4.78 12.47 5.45
C MET A 70 5.07 11.72 4.15
N VAL A 71 6.26 11.89 3.56
CA VAL A 71 6.66 11.13 2.38
C VAL A 71 6.62 9.63 2.68
N ALA A 72 7.23 9.20 3.80
CA ALA A 72 7.20 7.80 4.20
C ALA A 72 5.77 7.28 4.48
N ALA A 73 4.89 8.14 5.02
CA ALA A 73 3.48 7.81 5.23
C ALA A 73 2.72 7.61 3.90
N VAL A 74 3.00 8.44 2.89
CA VAL A 74 2.41 8.31 1.54
C VAL A 74 2.97 7.08 0.83
N GLU A 75 4.27 6.82 0.90
CA GLU A 75 4.90 5.62 0.32
C GLU A 75 4.32 4.33 0.91
N LEU A 76 4.13 4.30 2.25
CA LEU A 76 3.48 3.17 2.90
C LEU A 76 2.08 2.97 2.32
N ARG A 77 1.30 4.04 2.18
CA ARG A 77 -0.05 3.94 1.63
C ARG A 77 -0.07 3.51 0.17
N ASP A 78 0.83 4.03 -0.66
CA ASP A 78 0.90 3.68 -2.09
C ASP A 78 1.21 2.19 -2.27
N ALA A 79 2.18 1.65 -1.52
CA ALA A 79 2.49 0.22 -1.56
C ALA A 79 1.27 -0.66 -1.26
N TRP A 80 0.45 -0.24 -0.29
CA TRP A 80 -0.75 -0.96 0.11
C TRP A 80 -1.84 -0.92 -0.95
N GLU A 81 -2.03 0.22 -1.59
CA GLU A 81 -2.95 0.36 -2.70
C GLU A 81 -2.51 -0.49 -3.88
N GLN A 82 -1.21 -0.49 -4.21
CA GLN A 82 -0.67 -1.33 -5.27
C GLN A 82 -0.93 -2.82 -4.99
N GLU A 83 -0.67 -3.31 -3.77
CA GLU A 83 -0.92 -4.70 -3.40
C GLU A 83 -2.42 -5.05 -3.48
N ALA A 84 -3.30 -4.17 -2.99
CA ALA A 84 -4.75 -4.37 -3.06
C ALA A 84 -5.25 -4.43 -4.51
N TRP A 85 -4.78 -3.50 -5.35
CA TRP A 85 -5.11 -3.47 -6.79
C TRP A 85 -4.60 -4.70 -7.51
N GLN A 86 -3.35 -5.11 -7.27
CA GLN A 86 -2.77 -6.31 -7.85
C GLN A 86 -3.54 -7.57 -7.43
N GLY A 87 -3.87 -7.70 -6.15
CA GLY A 87 -4.67 -8.82 -5.65
C GLY A 87 -6.07 -8.86 -6.26
N ALA A 88 -6.72 -7.72 -6.44
CA ALA A 88 -8.01 -7.63 -7.12
C ALA A 88 -7.89 -7.98 -8.61
N ALA A 89 -6.88 -7.46 -9.31
CA ALA A 89 -6.61 -7.74 -10.71
C ALA A 89 -6.32 -9.24 -10.94
N GLN A 90 -5.56 -9.89 -10.07
CA GLN A 90 -5.30 -11.33 -10.15
C GLN A 90 -6.57 -12.17 -9.98
N LYS A 91 -7.47 -11.79 -9.06
CA LYS A 91 -8.77 -12.47 -8.90
C LYS A 91 -9.63 -12.36 -10.15
N LEU A 92 -9.68 -11.17 -10.76
CA LEU A 92 -10.41 -10.95 -12.01
C LEU A 92 -9.75 -11.66 -13.21
N ALA A 93 -8.42 -11.73 -13.24
CA ALA A 93 -7.68 -12.46 -14.27
C ALA A 93 -7.79 -13.99 -14.10
N GLY A 94 -8.01 -14.48 -12.88
CA GLY A 94 -8.15 -15.89 -12.54
C GLY A 94 -9.46 -16.55 -13.01
N ASP A 95 -10.46 -15.77 -13.42
CA ASP A 95 -11.73 -16.25 -14.00
C ASP A 95 -11.80 -16.13 -15.52
N ALA A 96 -10.75 -15.61 -16.17
CA ALA A 96 -10.65 -15.72 -17.62
C ALA A 96 -10.23 -17.16 -17.95
N PRO A 97 -11.08 -17.98 -18.63
CA PRO A 97 -10.58 -19.25 -19.15
C PRO A 97 -9.41 -18.89 -20.04
N ALA A 98 -8.24 -19.43 -19.70
CA ALA A 98 -7.04 -19.28 -20.49
C ALA A 98 -7.43 -19.48 -21.94
N LEU A 99 -7.34 -18.41 -22.74
CA LEU A 99 -7.34 -18.49 -24.19
C LEU A 99 -6.00 -19.13 -24.59
N SER A 100 -5.75 -20.34 -24.09
CA SER A 100 -4.87 -21.33 -24.65
C SER A 100 -5.53 -21.71 -25.96
N CYS A 101 -5.30 -20.90 -26.99
CA CYS A 101 -5.41 -21.40 -28.35
C CYS A 101 -4.21 -22.33 -28.58
N SER A 102 -4.22 -23.50 -27.92
CA SER A 102 -3.33 -24.62 -28.16
C SER A 102 -3.72 -25.37 -29.44
N ARG A 103 -4.34 -24.67 -30.39
CA ARG A 103 -4.74 -25.21 -31.69
C ARG A 103 -4.37 -24.25 -32.81
N CYS A 104 -3.08 -23.95 -32.89
CA CYS A 104 -2.40 -23.80 -34.18
C CYS A 104 -1.36 -24.91 -34.31
N SER A 105 -1.83 -26.16 -34.18
CA SER A 105 -1.11 -27.38 -34.53
C SER A 105 -1.83 -28.06 -35.68
N THR A 106 -1.55 -27.62 -36.90
CA THR A 106 -1.67 -28.42 -38.13
C THR A 106 -0.49 -27.98 -39.00
N SER A 107 0.60 -28.74 -38.97
CA SER A 107 0.91 -29.71 -40.04
C SER A 107 1.08 -28.97 -41.38
N SER A 108 2.33 -28.73 -41.79
CA SER A 108 3.00 -29.60 -42.77
C SER A 108 2.28 -29.61 -44.12
N MET A 109 2.82 -28.88 -45.09
CA MET A 109 3.01 -29.40 -46.44
C MET A 109 4.36 -28.92 -46.98
N SER A 110 5.36 -29.79 -46.82
CA SER A 110 6.56 -29.85 -47.64
C SER A 110 6.24 -30.31 -49.07
N GLY A 111 6.93 -29.75 -50.06
CA GLY A 111 7.01 -30.22 -51.46
C GLY A 111 5.96 -29.59 -52.39
N SER A 112 6.22 -29.22 -53.64
CA SER A 112 7.29 -29.66 -54.55
C SER A 112 7.24 -28.87 -55.88
N THR A 113 8.40 -28.74 -56.55
CA THR A 113 8.58 -28.73 -58.03
C THR A 113 8.65 -27.38 -58.80
N THR A 114 9.89 -26.99 -59.14
CA THR A 114 10.39 -26.25 -60.36
C THR A 114 9.82 -26.89 -61.66
N PRO A 115 9.55 -26.24 -62.82
CA PRO A 115 10.48 -25.40 -63.64
C PRO A 115 9.75 -24.22 -64.36
N SER A 116 10.29 -23.37 -65.26
CA SER A 116 11.42 -23.38 -66.22
C SER A 116 12.01 -21.97 -66.37
#